data_AF-A0A7Y2KTI2-F1
#
_entry.id   AF-A0A7Y2KTI2-F1
#
_cell.length_a   1.000
_cell.length_b   1.000
_cell.length_c   1.000
_cell.angle_alpha   90.00
_cell.angle_beta   90.00
_cell.angle_gamma   90.00
#
_symmetry.space_group_name_H-M   'P 1'
#
loop_
_entity.id
_entity.type
_entity.pdbx_description
1 polymer ?
#
loop_
_entity_poly.entity_id
_entity_poly.type
_entity_poly.pdbx_seq_one_letter_code
_entity_poly.pdbx_strand_id
1 'polypeptide(L)'
;MGILPFPHRRDDRHGVIHVMGDRVSGFEIGHESASGNSWGSFSSYATGEEAIAAAYALNRDTYEGVCDVFVCDAALQDACPGVGLPSVPGDF
;
A
#
# COMPACT_ATOMS: atom_id res chain seq x y z
N MET A 1 -22.04 -19.88 29.17
CA MET A 1 -21.04 -18.87 29.56
C MET A 1 -20.07 -18.71 28.40
N GLY A 2 -20.39 -17.84 27.44
CA GLY A 2 -19.54 -17.56 26.29
C GLY A 2 -18.68 -16.35 26.57
N ILE A 3 -17.36 -16.52 26.58
CA ILE A 3 -16.42 -15.40 26.47
C ILE A 3 -16.28 -15.18 24.97
N LEU A 4 -16.97 -14.16 24.44
CA LEU A 4 -16.65 -13.64 23.10
C LEU A 4 -15.24 -13.06 23.21
N PRO A 5 -14.24 -13.58 22.47
CA PRO A 5 -12.97 -12.89 22.39
C PRO A 5 -13.24 -11.55 21.73
N PHE A 6 -13.03 -10.46 22.48
CA PHE A 6 -12.89 -9.14 21.89
C PHE A 6 -11.88 -9.27 20.75
N PRO A 7 -12.13 -8.70 19.56
CA PRO A 7 -11.11 -8.67 18.54
C PRO A 7 -9.91 -7.97 19.16
N HIS A 8 -8.85 -8.73 19.42
CA HIS A 8 -7.55 -8.17 19.72
C HIS A 8 -7.34 -7.13 18.63
N ARG A 9 -7.21 -5.85 19.01
CA ARG A 9 -6.52 -4.90 18.15
C ARG A 9 -5.24 -5.63 17.75
N ARG A 10 -5.06 -5.87 16.44
CA ARG A 10 -3.87 -6.51 15.89
C ARG A 10 -2.68 -5.61 16.23
N ASP A 11 -2.13 -5.80 17.42
CA ASP A 11 -0.98 -5.09 17.98
C ASP A 11 0.31 -5.87 17.67
N ASP A 12 0.29 -6.63 16.57
CA ASP A 12 1.42 -7.41 16.12
C ASP A 12 2.06 -6.61 14.99
N ARG A 13 3.18 -5.95 15.28
CA ARG A 13 4.39 -5.74 14.47
C ARG A 13 4.37 -6.03 12.95
N HIS A 14 3.34 -5.65 12.22
CA HIS A 14 3.25 -5.87 10.78
C HIS A 14 3.63 -4.58 10.03
N GLY A 15 4.57 -4.72 9.09
CA GLY A 15 5.11 -3.59 8.35
C GLY A 15 4.11 -2.96 7.37
N VAL A 16 4.56 -1.94 6.65
CA VAL A 16 3.79 -1.28 5.60
C VAL A 16 4.43 -1.55 4.25
N ILE A 17 3.64 -2.00 3.28
CA ILE A 17 4.05 -2.06 1.88
C ILE A 17 3.65 -0.73 1.24
N HIS A 18 4.63 0.02 0.78
CA HIS A 18 4.48 1.32 0.12
C HIS A 18 4.54 1.15 -1.39
N VAL A 19 3.53 1.65 -2.11
CA VAL A 19 3.59 1.93 -3.54
C VAL A 19 3.97 3.40 -3.72
N MET A 20 5.09 3.64 -4.39
CA MET A 20 5.70 4.95 -4.57
C MET A 20 5.98 5.19 -6.06
N GLY A 21 6.37 6.42 -6.41
CA GLY A 21 6.72 6.80 -7.78
C GLY A 21 5.57 7.47 -8.54
N ASP A 22 5.76 7.59 -9.85
CA ASP A 22 4.87 8.32 -10.76
C ASP A 22 4.97 7.79 -12.20
N ARG A 23 4.12 8.30 -13.09
CA ARG A 23 4.07 7.86 -14.50
C ARG A 23 5.32 8.22 -15.32
N VAL A 24 6.12 9.18 -14.86
CA VAL A 24 7.32 9.65 -15.57
C VAL A 24 8.53 8.78 -15.21
N SER A 25 8.70 8.51 -13.91
CA SER A 25 9.84 7.78 -13.34
C SER A 25 9.58 6.27 -13.22
N GLY A 26 8.32 5.86 -13.31
CA GLY A 26 7.85 4.52 -12.97
C GLY A 26 7.42 4.43 -11.51
N PHE A 27 6.75 3.33 -11.20
CA PHE A 27 6.26 3.02 -9.85
C PHE A 27 7.13 1.97 -9.19
N GLU A 28 7.26 2.02 -7.87
CA GLU A 28 8.05 1.08 -7.10
C GLU A 28 7.30 0.62 -5.87
N ILE A 29 7.59 -0.60 -5.40
CA ILE A 29 7.08 -1.07 -4.10
C ILE A 29 8.22 -1.24 -3.09
N GLY A 30 7.98 -0.87 -1.85
CA GLY A 30 8.92 -1.05 -0.75
C GLY A 30 8.21 -1.58 0.49
N HIS A 31 8.86 -2.44 1.26
CA HIS A 31 8.32 -2.90 2.54
C HIS A 31 9.08 -2.26 3.70
N GLU A 32 8.39 -1.43 4.46
CA GLU A 32 8.85 -0.86 5.71
C GLU A 32 8.49 -1.81 6.86
N SER A 33 9.48 -2.28 7.62
CA SER A 33 9.22 -3.07 8.83
C SER A 33 8.40 -2.29 9.86
N ALA A 34 7.66 -2.97 10.73
CA ALA A 34 6.83 -2.33 11.76
C ALA A 34 7.57 -1.41 12.75
N SER A 35 8.91 -1.51 12.83
CA SER A 35 9.73 -0.60 13.63
C SER A 35 10.11 0.69 12.89
N GLY A 36 9.76 0.83 11.61
CA GLY A 36 10.14 1.94 10.73
C GLY A 36 11.63 1.97 10.35
N ASN A 37 12.44 1.06 10.90
CA ASN A 37 13.90 1.14 10.83
C ASN A 37 14.53 0.20 9.80
N SER A 38 13.74 -0.50 9.01
CA SER A 38 14.24 -1.43 8.00
C SER A 38 13.34 -1.40 6.78
N TRP A 39 13.99 -1.27 5.62
CA TRP A 39 13.36 -1.22 4.32
C TRP A 39 13.85 -2.40 3.49
N GLY A 40 12.91 -3.24 3.05
CA GLY A 40 13.12 -4.24 2.01
C GLY A 40 12.67 -3.67 0.68
N SER A 41 13.42 -3.96 -0.38
CA SER A 41 13.10 -3.50 -1.74
C SER A 41 11.81 -4.14 -2.28
N PHE A 42 11.28 -3.76 -3.44
CA PHE A 42 11.86 -3.94 -4.77
C PHE A 42 10.87 -3.58 -5.88
N SER A 43 11.44 -3.50 -7.08
CA SER A 43 10.81 -3.66 -8.40
C SER A 43 10.12 -2.42 -8.93
N SER A 44 10.54 -2.04 -10.13
CA SER A 44 9.99 -0.95 -10.93
C SER A 44 8.87 -1.49 -11.80
N TYR A 45 7.74 -0.80 -11.82
CA TYR A 45 6.54 -1.11 -12.59
C TYR A 45 6.25 0.04 -13.55
N ALA A 46 5.71 -0.29 -14.72
CA ALA A 46 5.42 0.71 -15.75
C ALA A 46 4.12 1.46 -15.47
N THR A 47 3.17 0.83 -14.76
CA THR A 47 1.86 1.41 -14.43
C THR A 47 1.56 1.32 -12.94
N GLY A 48 0.71 2.23 -12.48
CA GLY A 48 0.21 2.24 -11.11
C GLY A 48 -0.63 1.01 -10.81
N GLU A 49 -1.38 0.51 -11.79
CA GLU A 49 -2.19 -0.71 -11.67
C GLU A 49 -1.30 -1.93 -11.37
N GLU A 50 -0.21 -2.09 -12.13
CA GLU A 50 0.75 -3.18 -11.92
C GLU A 50 1.40 -3.09 -10.54
N ALA A 51 1.82 -1.89 -10.13
CA ALA A 51 2.45 -1.67 -8.84
C ALA A 51 1.49 -1.97 -7.66
N ILE A 52 0.23 -1.54 -7.78
CA ILE A 52 -0.82 -1.81 -6.79
C ILE A 52 -1.09 -3.31 -6.70
N ALA A 53 -1.31 -3.97 -7.84
CA ALA A 53 -1.55 -5.42 -7.88
C ALA A 53 -0.38 -6.20 -7.27
N ALA A 54 0.86 -5.80 -7.59
CA ALA A 54 2.06 -6.41 -7.04
C ALA A 54 2.19 -6.20 -5.53
N ALA A 55 1.86 -5.01 -5.00
CA ALA A 55 1.87 -4.75 -3.56
C ALA A 55 0.89 -5.65 -2.80
N TYR A 56 -0.33 -5.80 -3.31
CA TYR A 56 -1.32 -6.70 -2.70
C TYR A 56 -0.93 -8.18 -2.83
N ALA A 57 -0.35 -8.58 -3.97
CA ALA A 57 0.19 -9.94 -4.14
C ALA A 57 1.35 -10.22 -3.17
N LEU A 58 2.28 -9.26 -3.00
CA LEU A 58 3.38 -9.36 -2.05
C LEU A 58 2.86 -9.52 -0.62
N ASN A 59 1.87 -8.71 -0.23
CA ASN A 59 1.24 -8.84 1.07
C ASN A 59 0.66 -10.24 1.29
N ARG A 60 -0.14 -10.71 0.33
CA ARG A 60 -0.81 -12.01 0.42
C ARG A 60 0.18 -13.18 0.44
N ASP A 61 1.14 -13.18 -0.47
CA ASP A 61 1.97 -14.35 -0.78
C ASP A 61 3.23 -14.44 0.12
N THR A 62 3.76 -13.30 0.57
CA THR A 62 4.99 -13.25 1.39
C THR A 62 4.71 -12.89 2.84
N TYR A 63 3.77 -11.98 3.09
CA TYR A 63 3.45 -11.48 4.42
C TYR A 63 2.12 -12.03 4.95
N GLU A 64 1.52 -13.04 4.32
CA GLU A 64 0.28 -13.68 4.79
C GLU A 64 -0.91 -12.71 4.96
N GLY A 65 -0.88 -11.56 4.27
CA GLY A 65 -1.94 -10.54 4.31
C GLY A 65 -1.98 -9.72 5.60
N VAL A 66 -0.89 -9.67 6.36
CA VAL A 66 -0.83 -8.99 7.66
C VAL A 66 -0.34 -7.55 7.58
N CYS A 67 0.36 -7.17 6.51
CA CYS A 67 0.90 -5.81 6.34
C CYS A 67 -0.20 -4.85 5.89
N ASP A 68 -0.04 -3.58 6.25
CA ASP A 68 -0.81 -2.51 5.62
C ASP A 68 -0.25 -2.22 4.23
N VAL A 69 -1.11 -1.78 3.29
CA VAL A 69 -0.69 -1.37 1.94
C VAL A 69 -0.98 0.11 1.78
N PHE A 70 0.05 0.92 1.67
CA PHE A 70 -0.01 2.34 1.34
C PHE A 70 0.18 2.54 -0.15
N VAL A 71 -0.72 3.28 -0.80
CA VAL A 71 -0.66 3.57 -2.23
C VAL A 71 -0.59 5.07 -2.46
N CYS A 72 0.41 5.55 -3.20
CA CYS A 72 0.50 6.96 -3.56
C CYS A 72 -0.61 7.38 -4.53
N ASP A 73 -1.00 8.66 -4.47
CA ASP A 73 -2.05 9.22 -5.33
C ASP A 73 -1.74 9.08 -6.82
N ALA A 74 -0.45 9.17 -7.20
CA ALA A 74 -0.04 9.01 -8.59
C ALA A 74 -0.33 7.60 -9.13
N ALA A 75 -0.13 6.56 -8.32
CA ALA A 75 -0.43 5.19 -8.72
C ALA A 75 -1.95 4.97 -8.84
N LEU A 76 -2.74 5.57 -7.95
CA LEU A 76 -4.21 5.53 -8.02
C LEU A 76 -4.74 6.24 -9.27
N GLN A 77 -4.21 7.43 -9.58
CA GLN A 77 -4.57 8.20 -10.77
C GLN A 77 -4.17 7.48 -12.06
N ASP A 78 -3.01 6.83 -12.07
CA ASP A 78 -2.56 6.06 -13.24
C ASP A 78 -3.39 4.79 -13.46
N ALA A 79 -3.72 4.07 -12.39
CA ALA A 79 -4.56 2.86 -12.44
C ALA A 79 -6.02 3.16 -12.80
N CYS A 80 -6.52 4.33 -12.45
CA CYS A 80 -7.88 4.74 -12.78
C CYS A 80 -7.94 6.21 -13.25
N PRO A 81 -7.64 6.49 -14.52
CA PRO A 81 -7.56 7.85 -15.07
C PRO A 81 -8.90 8.61 -15.15
N GLY A 82 -9.95 8.13 -14.48
CA GLY A 82 -11.27 8.75 -14.42
C GLY A 82 -11.86 8.89 -13.01
N VAL A 83 -11.21 8.32 -11.98
CA VAL A 83 -11.56 8.60 -10.58
C VAL A 83 -10.75 9.82 -10.19
N GLY A 84 -11.26 10.99 -10.58
CA GLY A 84 -10.79 12.24 -10.01
C GLY A 84 -10.85 12.09 -8.49
N LEU A 85 -9.73 12.33 -7.81
CA LEU A 85 -9.74 12.57 -6.37
C LEU A 85 -10.90 13.56 -6.12
N PRO A 86 -11.79 13.32 -5.14
CA PRO A 86 -12.77 14.34 -4.80
C PRO A 86 -11.97 15.60 -4.49
N SER A 87 -12.09 16.61 -5.37
CA SER A 87 -11.51 17.92 -5.15
C SER A 87 -11.93 18.31 -3.74
N VAL A 88 -10.96 18.44 -2.83
CA VAL A 88 -11.22 19.01 -1.51
C VAL A 88 -11.87 20.37 -1.76
N PRO A 89 -13.13 20.59 -1.34
CA PRO A 89 -13.76 21.89 -1.54
C PRO A 89 -13.03 22.89 -0.63
N GLY A 90 -12.17 23.74 -1.20
CA GLY A 90 -11.46 24.73 -0.40
C GLY A 90 -10.37 25.57 -1.05
N ASP A 91 -9.88 25.26 -2.25
CA ASP A 91 -8.84 26.07 -2.92
C ASP A 91 -9.46 26.89 -4.07
N PHE A 92 -10.03 28.04 -3.72
CA PHE A 92 -10.35 29.16 -4.62
C PHE A 92 -9.75 30.44 -4.04
#